data_AF-A0A382JVN5-F1
#
_entry.id   AF-A0A382JVN5-F1
#
_cell.length_a   1.000
_cell.length_b   1.000
_cell.length_c   1.000
_cell.angle_alpha   90.00
_cell.angle_beta   90.00
_cell.angle_gamma   90.00
#
_symmetry.space_group_name_H-M   'P 1'
#
loop_
_entity.id
_entity.type
_entity.pdbx_description
1 polymer ?
#
loop_
_entity_poly.entity_id
_entity_poly.type
_entity_poly.pdbx_seq_one_letter_code
_entity_poly.pdbx_strand_id
1 'polypeptide(L)'
;MDRPLSTEFQDPGRYMERLISFLGLIAMLGLAWLLSSDRRNMNIRLILSGVGLQLVLALLLLKTEAGKTAFVFARLAVDRVIGFSNDGARFLFGSLVDTFPVGFSVLPMVIFISSITGVLFYLGVLQWVVKVMARVMVYVMNTSGSESLAASANVYLGISTAPLAVVPYLKTMTGSEIMALMTTGMATVAGSVLAAYVTFGVDAGHLMAASLMSAPAALVISKVMVPETEMSPTLGVVKVDVPRQDYNVLDAACRGASDGMKLALNIAAMLMVAIAFVSLFNWVVG
;
A
#
# COMPACT_ATOMS: atom_id res chain seq x y z
N MET A 1 -3.46 -22.26 28.54
CA MET A 1 -4.39 -22.01 29.65
C MET A 1 -5.63 -21.38 29.01
N ASP A 2 -6.45 -22.26 28.47
CA ASP A 2 -7.51 -21.94 27.51
C ASP A 2 -8.70 -21.30 28.22
N ARG A 3 -9.02 -20.06 27.85
CA ARG A 3 -10.30 -19.45 28.23
C ARG A 3 -11.38 -19.98 27.28
N PRO A 4 -12.49 -20.53 27.78
CA PRO A 4 -13.55 -21.06 26.94
C PRO A 4 -14.26 -19.94 26.16
N LEU A 5 -14.50 -20.18 24.88
CA LEU A 5 -15.13 -19.31 23.86
C LEU A 5 -16.55 -18.81 24.22
N SER A 6 -17.12 -19.22 25.35
CA SER A 6 -18.46 -18.82 25.81
C SER A 6 -18.51 -17.54 26.63
N THR A 7 -17.37 -16.93 26.98
CA THR A 7 -17.30 -15.69 27.78
C THR A 7 -16.94 -14.43 26.99
N GLU A 8 -16.62 -14.54 25.69
CA GLU A 8 -16.21 -13.40 24.85
C GLU A 8 -17.36 -12.46 24.41
N PHE A 9 -18.62 -12.75 24.75
CA PHE A 9 -19.78 -11.94 24.33
C PHE A 9 -20.26 -10.94 25.39
N GLN A 10 -19.59 -10.81 26.54
CA GLN A 10 -20.12 -10.09 27.71
C GLN A 10 -19.27 -8.91 28.22
N ASP A 11 -18.45 -8.28 27.38
CA ASP A 11 -17.77 -7.01 27.74
C ASP A 11 -18.55 -5.78 27.24
N PRO A 12 -19.21 -4.99 28.13
CA PRO A 12 -19.95 -3.78 27.73
C PRO A 12 -19.06 -2.71 27.06
N GLY A 13 -17.74 -2.71 27.31
CA GLY A 13 -16.78 -1.81 26.64
C GLY A 13 -16.62 -2.09 25.14
N ARG A 14 -16.80 -3.34 24.70
CA ARG A 14 -16.56 -3.73 23.30
C ARG A 14 -17.60 -3.16 22.33
N TYR A 15 -18.84 -2.98 22.79
CA TYR A 15 -19.89 -2.33 22.00
C TYR A 15 -19.62 -0.84 21.84
N MET A 16 -19.13 -0.20 22.91
CA MET A 16 -18.74 1.21 22.89
C MET A 16 -17.60 1.46 21.90
N GLU A 17 -16.53 0.66 21.92
CA GLU A 17 -15.39 0.79 21.01
C GLU A 17 -15.78 0.58 19.54
N ARG A 18 -16.66 -0.39 19.26
CA ARG A 18 -17.18 -0.61 17.90
C ARG A 18 -18.04 0.56 17.42
N LEU A 19 -18.84 1.13 18.31
CA LEU A 19 -19.65 2.30 17.99
C LEU A 19 -18.77 3.52 17.73
N ILE A 20 -17.73 3.75 18.54
CA ILE A 20 -16.74 4.80 18.32
C ILE A 20 -16.03 4.59 16.97
N SER A 21 -15.62 3.37 16.65
CA SER A 21 -14.98 3.04 15.37
C SER A 21 -15.90 3.33 14.17
N PHE A 22 -17.17 2.98 14.29
CA PHE A 22 -18.18 3.25 13.26
C PHE A 22 -18.46 4.75 13.10
N LEU A 23 -18.61 5.49 14.20
CA LEU A 23 -18.74 6.95 14.17
C LEU A 23 -17.49 7.62 13.62
N GLY A 24 -16.30 7.08 13.90
CA GLY A 24 -15.02 7.54 13.34
C GLY A 24 -15.00 7.42 11.82
N LEU A 25 -15.47 6.31 11.26
CA LEU A 25 -15.60 6.15 9.80
C LEU A 25 -16.52 7.22 9.20
N ILE A 26 -17.68 7.46 9.81
CA ILE A 26 -18.62 8.50 9.37
C ILE A 26 -17.99 9.89 9.50
N ALA A 27 -17.28 10.17 10.59
CA ALA A 27 -16.60 11.45 10.81
C ALA A 27 -15.51 11.71 9.77
N MET A 28 -14.71 10.70 9.40
CA MET A 28 -13.68 10.81 8.35
C MET A 28 -14.30 11.07 6.98
N LEU A 29 -15.39 10.37 6.63
CA LEU A 29 -16.15 10.65 5.40
C LEU A 29 -16.80 12.04 5.44
N GLY A 30 -17.31 12.47 6.59
CA GLY A 30 -17.86 13.80 6.79
C GLY A 30 -16.82 14.90 6.63
N LEU A 31 -15.60 14.70 7.13
CA LEU A 31 -14.49 15.64 6.96
C LEU A 31 -14.07 15.73 5.48
N ALA A 32 -13.96 14.59 4.80
CA ALA A 32 -13.69 14.55 3.36
C ALA A 32 -14.79 15.27 2.57
N TRP A 33 -16.06 15.12 2.97
CA TRP A 33 -17.20 15.81 2.37
C TRP A 33 -17.17 17.32 2.58
N LEU A 34 -16.77 17.79 3.77
CA LEU A 34 -16.63 19.23 4.04
C LEU A 34 -15.58 19.88 3.15
N LEU A 35 -14.49 19.16 2.87
CA LEU A 35 -13.40 19.57 1.99
C LEU A 35 -13.67 19.31 0.50
N SER A 36 -14.86 18.80 0.15
CA SER A 36 -15.20 18.43 -1.23
C SER A 36 -15.33 19.65 -2.14
N SER A 37 -14.81 19.54 -3.36
CA SER A 37 -14.95 20.55 -4.41
C SER A 37 -16.39 20.65 -4.96
N ASP A 38 -17.13 19.54 -4.98
CA ASP A 38 -18.52 19.50 -5.43
C ASP A 38 -19.35 18.53 -4.59
N ARG A 39 -20.05 19.07 -3.59
CA ARG A 39 -20.86 18.28 -2.64
C ARG A 39 -22.10 17.64 -3.26
N ARG A 40 -22.48 17.99 -4.51
CA ARG A 40 -23.72 17.52 -5.14
C ARG A 40 -23.50 16.34 -6.09
N ASN A 41 -22.35 16.28 -6.76
CA ASN A 41 -22.07 15.27 -7.79
C ASN A 41 -21.38 14.00 -7.25
N MET A 42 -21.64 13.63 -6.00
CA MET A 42 -21.03 12.44 -5.40
C MET A 42 -21.66 11.15 -5.90
N ASN A 43 -20.80 10.22 -6.32
CA ASN A 43 -21.23 8.88 -6.67
C ASN A 43 -21.40 8.02 -5.41
N ILE A 44 -22.62 8.00 -4.86
CA ILE A 44 -22.96 7.23 -3.65
C ILE A 44 -22.68 5.73 -3.83
N ARG A 45 -22.89 5.20 -5.05
CA ARG A 45 -22.59 3.79 -5.35
C ARG A 45 -21.11 3.49 -5.16
N LEU A 46 -20.20 4.36 -5.62
CA LEU A 46 -18.75 4.21 -5.45
C LEU A 46 -18.36 4.25 -3.96
N ILE A 47 -18.93 5.18 -3.20
CA ILE A 47 -18.62 5.34 -1.77
C ILE A 47 -19.05 4.10 -0.98
N LEU A 48 -20.31 3.67 -1.16
CA LEU A 48 -20.84 2.50 -0.44
C LEU A 48 -20.16 1.20 -0.87
N SER A 49 -19.90 1.02 -2.16
CA SER A 49 -19.20 -0.17 -2.67
C SER A 49 -17.74 -0.21 -2.25
N GLY A 50 -17.05 0.93 -2.20
CA GLY A 50 -15.66 1.02 -1.73
C GLY A 50 -15.54 0.70 -0.24
N VAL A 51 -16.39 1.31 0.60
CA VAL A 51 -16.47 0.97 2.04
C VAL A 51 -16.87 -0.50 2.23
N GLY A 52 -17.84 -0.98 1.45
CA GLY A 52 -18.23 -2.39 1.44
C GLY A 52 -17.09 -3.32 1.07
N LEU A 53 -16.30 -2.99 0.05
CA LEU A 53 -15.14 -3.76 -0.39
C LEU A 53 -14.08 -3.83 0.72
N GLN A 54 -13.81 -2.72 1.41
CA GLN A 54 -12.91 -2.70 2.57
C GLN A 54 -13.39 -3.60 3.70
N LEU A 55 -14.67 -3.53 4.06
CA LEU A 55 -15.25 -4.35 5.12
C LEU A 55 -15.24 -5.84 4.74
N VAL A 56 -15.52 -6.16 3.49
CA VAL A 56 -15.43 -7.53 2.97
C VAL A 56 -13.99 -8.03 3.02
N LEU A 57 -13.01 -7.24 2.57
CA LEU A 57 -11.60 -7.59 2.66
C LEU A 57 -11.15 -7.77 4.12
N ALA A 58 -11.55 -6.88 5.02
CA ALA A 58 -11.25 -6.99 6.45
C ALA A 58 -11.84 -8.27 7.05
N LEU A 59 -13.11 -8.58 6.77
CA LEU A 59 -13.75 -9.79 7.28
C LEU A 59 -13.12 -11.06 6.71
N LEU A 60 -12.82 -11.07 5.41
CA LEU A 60 -12.15 -12.21 4.76
C LEU A 60 -10.76 -12.44 5.34
N LEU A 61 -9.93 -11.40 5.47
CA LEU A 61 -8.55 -11.53 5.91
C LEU A 61 -8.41 -11.74 7.42
N LEU A 62 -9.21 -11.05 8.25
CA LEU A 62 -9.03 -11.03 9.71
C LEU A 62 -9.91 -12.03 10.46
N LYS A 63 -11.08 -12.39 9.91
CA LYS A 63 -12.08 -13.19 10.65
C LYS A 63 -12.18 -14.64 10.17
N THR A 64 -11.92 -14.92 8.89
CA THR A 64 -12.05 -16.29 8.36
C THR A 64 -10.82 -17.14 8.65
N GLU A 65 -11.01 -18.46 8.79
CA GLU A 65 -9.90 -19.40 8.97
C GLU A 65 -8.95 -19.44 7.76
N ALA A 66 -9.50 -19.28 6.55
CA ALA A 66 -8.71 -19.12 5.34
C ALA A 66 -7.86 -17.85 5.39
N GLY A 67 -8.42 -16.74 5.87
CA GLY A 67 -7.72 -15.47 6.08
C GLY A 67 -6.56 -15.60 7.07
N LYS A 68 -6.80 -16.22 8.24
CA LYS A 68 -5.75 -16.52 9.23
C LYS A 68 -4.63 -17.38 8.65
N THR A 69 -4.98 -18.40 7.85
CA THR A 69 -4.00 -19.27 7.20
C THR A 69 -3.16 -18.49 6.19
N ALA A 70 -3.80 -17.67 5.35
CA ALA A 70 -3.12 -16.78 4.41
C ALA A 70 -2.22 -15.78 5.14
N PHE A 71 -2.66 -15.25 6.27
CA PHE A 71 -1.89 -14.33 7.11
C PHE A 71 -0.63 -14.98 7.68
N VAL A 72 -0.74 -16.17 8.26
CA VAL A 72 0.42 -16.93 8.77
C VAL A 72 1.39 -17.26 7.65
N PHE A 73 0.88 -17.71 6.50
CA PHE A 73 1.70 -17.97 5.32
C PHE A 73 2.44 -16.71 4.88
N ALA A 74 1.75 -15.57 4.82
CA ALA A 74 2.32 -14.32 4.36
C ALA A 74 3.39 -13.80 5.34
N ARG A 75 3.18 -13.96 6.66
CA ARG A 75 4.20 -13.69 7.68
C ARG A 75 5.45 -14.56 7.48
N LEU A 76 5.28 -15.89 7.35
CA LEU A 76 6.40 -16.81 7.12
C LEU A 76 7.16 -16.50 5.83
N ALA A 77 6.43 -16.13 4.77
CA ALA A 77 7.03 -15.73 3.50
C ALA A 77 7.88 -14.47 3.65
N VAL A 78 7.35 -13.43 4.33
CA VAL A 78 8.09 -12.19 4.60
C VAL A 78 9.31 -12.47 5.47
N ASP A 79 9.17 -13.23 6.56
CA ASP A 79 10.28 -13.62 7.43
C ASP A 79 11.38 -14.35 6.66
N ARG A 80 11.01 -15.20 5.69
CA ARG A 80 11.98 -15.90 4.84
C ARG A 80 12.71 -14.96 3.89
N VAL A 81 12.00 -14.02 3.29
CA VAL A 81 12.59 -12.98 2.42
C VAL A 81 13.54 -12.07 3.20
N ILE A 82 13.16 -11.71 4.44
CA ILE A 82 14.04 -11.00 5.39
C ILE A 82 15.32 -11.81 5.62
N GLY A 83 15.20 -13.12 5.85
CA GLY A 83 16.35 -14.02 5.99
C GLY A 83 17.31 -13.96 4.81
N PHE A 84 16.80 -14.07 3.58
CA PHE A 84 17.63 -13.99 2.37
C PHE A 84 18.33 -12.63 2.22
N SER A 85 17.63 -11.54 2.57
CA SER A 85 18.23 -10.21 2.58
C SER A 85 19.36 -10.10 3.61
N ASN A 86 19.18 -10.67 4.79
CA ASN A 86 20.17 -10.65 5.86
C ASN A 86 21.41 -11.47 5.50
N ASP A 87 21.27 -12.58 4.76
CA ASP A 87 22.42 -13.34 4.24
C ASP A 87 23.27 -12.48 3.29
N GLY A 88 22.62 -11.74 2.38
CA GLY A 88 23.30 -10.81 1.48
C GLY A 88 23.93 -9.62 2.21
N ALA A 89 23.25 -9.07 3.22
CA ALA A 89 23.77 -8.00 4.04
C ALA A 89 24.98 -8.45 4.88
N ARG A 90 24.94 -9.66 5.46
CA ARG A 90 26.05 -10.24 6.23
C ARG A 90 27.28 -10.52 5.37
N PHE A 91 27.07 -10.90 4.10
CA PHE A 91 28.17 -11.03 3.15
C PHE A 91 28.90 -9.69 2.92
N LEU A 92 28.15 -8.58 2.81
CA LEU A 92 28.73 -7.25 2.55
C LEU A 92 29.28 -6.55 3.81
N PHE A 93 28.57 -6.67 4.94
CA PHE A 93 28.82 -5.86 6.13
C PHE A 93 29.24 -6.66 7.38
N GLY A 94 29.27 -8.00 7.30
CA GLY A 94 29.67 -8.85 8.42
C GLY A 94 28.78 -8.69 9.65
N SER A 95 29.40 -8.54 10.83
CA SER A 95 28.71 -8.41 12.13
C SER A 95 28.05 -7.04 12.37
N LEU A 96 28.26 -6.06 11.48
CA LEU A 96 27.60 -4.74 11.57
C LEU A 96 26.08 -4.85 11.43
N VAL A 97 25.60 -5.87 10.72
CA VAL A 97 24.17 -6.17 10.51
C VAL A 97 23.46 -6.37 11.86
N ASP A 98 24.08 -7.08 12.80
CA ASP A 98 23.47 -7.35 14.10
C ASP A 98 23.68 -6.18 15.09
N THR A 99 24.72 -5.35 14.87
CA THR A 99 25.07 -4.23 15.77
C THR A 99 24.28 -2.94 15.45
N PHE A 100 24.05 -2.67 14.18
CA PHE A 100 23.42 -1.44 13.69
C PHE A 100 22.32 -1.77 12.67
N PRO A 101 21.20 -2.38 13.12
CA PRO A 101 20.22 -3.00 12.24
C PRO A 101 19.52 -2.02 11.29
N VAL A 102 19.33 -0.76 11.70
CA VAL A 102 18.68 0.25 10.85
C VAL A 102 19.52 0.56 9.61
N GLY A 103 20.84 0.72 9.75
CA GLY A 103 21.71 1.04 8.63
C GLY A 103 22.07 -0.19 7.78
N PHE A 104 22.31 -1.33 8.43
CA PHE A 104 22.93 -2.49 7.80
C PHE A 104 22.02 -3.70 7.60
N SER A 105 20.76 -3.64 8.07
CA SER A 105 19.75 -4.70 7.81
C SER A 105 18.54 -4.14 7.07
N VAL A 106 18.02 -2.98 7.51
CA VAL A 106 16.82 -2.38 6.93
C VAL A 106 17.08 -1.78 5.54
N LEU A 107 18.14 -1.00 5.36
CA LEU A 107 18.45 -0.40 4.06
C LEU A 107 18.78 -1.44 2.97
N PRO A 108 19.62 -2.47 3.24
CA PRO A 108 19.83 -3.55 2.27
C PRO A 108 18.54 -4.31 1.92
N MET A 109 17.60 -4.44 2.87
CA MET A 109 16.31 -5.06 2.61
C MET A 109 15.47 -4.28 1.61
N VAL A 110 15.46 -2.95 1.69
CA VAL A 110 14.81 -2.10 0.68
C VAL A 110 15.40 -2.37 -0.71
N ILE A 111 16.73 -2.46 -0.82
CA ILE A 111 17.43 -2.76 -2.07
C ILE A 111 17.03 -4.14 -2.62
N PHE A 112 17.03 -5.15 -1.76
CA PHE A 112 16.69 -6.51 -2.14
C PHE A 112 15.24 -6.66 -2.60
N ILE A 113 14.28 -6.07 -1.88
CA ILE A 113 12.86 -6.10 -2.29
C ILE A 113 12.65 -5.33 -3.60
N SER A 114 13.33 -4.20 -3.82
CA SER A 114 13.27 -3.49 -5.10
C SER A 114 13.82 -4.33 -6.25
N SER A 115 14.89 -5.10 -6.03
CA SER A 115 15.40 -6.08 -7.01
C SER A 115 14.38 -7.18 -7.31
N ILE A 116 13.75 -7.78 -6.29
CA ILE A 116 12.70 -8.79 -6.47
C ILE A 116 11.51 -8.21 -7.23
N THR A 117 11.10 -6.99 -6.89
CA THR A 117 9.99 -6.30 -7.55
C THR A 117 10.29 -6.06 -9.02
N GLY A 118 11.52 -5.66 -9.36
CA GLY A 118 11.99 -5.55 -10.74
C GLY A 118 11.89 -6.87 -11.50
N VAL A 119 12.31 -7.98 -10.89
CA VAL A 119 12.18 -9.33 -11.47
C VAL A 119 10.72 -9.73 -11.67
N LEU A 120 9.86 -9.56 -10.65
CA LEU A 120 8.43 -9.90 -10.73
C LEU A 120 7.70 -9.07 -11.79
N PHE A 121 8.15 -7.83 -12.00
CA PHE A 121 7.67 -6.96 -13.05
C PHE A 121 8.13 -7.44 -14.43
N TYR A 122 9.40 -7.81 -14.60
CA TYR A 122 9.89 -8.35 -15.87
C TYR A 122 9.17 -9.67 -16.26
N LEU A 123 8.93 -10.54 -15.27
CA LEU A 123 8.24 -11.82 -15.46
C LEU A 123 6.74 -11.69 -15.75
N GLY A 124 6.13 -10.51 -15.59
CA GLY A 124 4.70 -10.32 -15.83
C GLY A 124 3.79 -10.68 -14.64
N VAL A 125 4.36 -11.18 -13.53
CA VAL A 125 3.59 -11.61 -12.35
C VAL A 125 2.90 -10.42 -11.70
N LEU A 126 3.63 -9.31 -11.54
CA LEU A 126 3.09 -8.12 -10.89
C LEU A 126 1.98 -7.48 -11.71
N GLN A 127 2.13 -7.42 -13.03
CA GLN A 127 1.11 -6.92 -13.96
C GLN A 127 -0.15 -7.76 -13.88
N TRP A 128 -0.02 -9.08 -13.75
CA TRP A 128 -1.16 -9.98 -13.59
C TRP A 128 -1.92 -9.71 -12.28
N VAL A 129 -1.22 -9.64 -11.14
CA VAL A 129 -1.83 -9.33 -9.83
C VAL A 129 -2.53 -7.98 -9.83
N VAL A 130 -1.83 -6.95 -10.32
CA VAL A 130 -2.35 -5.58 -10.42
C VAL A 130 -3.58 -5.52 -11.34
N LYS A 131 -3.58 -6.24 -12.47
CA LYS A 131 -4.73 -6.29 -13.39
C LYS A 131 -5.95 -6.96 -12.77
N VAL A 132 -5.75 -8.04 -12.02
CA VAL A 132 -6.83 -8.73 -11.30
C VAL A 132 -7.44 -7.79 -10.27
N MET A 133 -6.62 -7.15 -9.44
CA MET A 133 -7.08 -6.21 -8.42
C MET A 133 -7.80 -5.01 -9.04
N ALA A 134 -7.27 -4.45 -10.13
CA ALA A 134 -7.88 -3.33 -10.84
C ALA A 134 -9.24 -3.73 -11.41
N ARG A 135 -9.37 -4.93 -11.99
CA ARG A 135 -10.65 -5.44 -12.51
C ARG A 135 -11.69 -5.60 -11.40
N VAL A 136 -11.30 -6.08 -10.22
CA VAL A 136 -12.20 -6.16 -9.06
C VAL A 136 -12.70 -4.76 -8.68
N MET A 137 -11.79 -3.77 -8.58
CA MET A 137 -12.19 -2.40 -8.23
C MET A 137 -13.07 -1.76 -9.31
N VAL A 138 -12.73 -1.87 -10.59
CA VAL A 138 -13.59 -1.38 -11.69
C VAL A 138 -14.98 -1.99 -11.62
N TYR A 139 -15.08 -3.30 -11.39
CA TYR A 139 -16.37 -4.00 -11.35
C TYR A 139 -17.21 -3.61 -10.13
N VAL A 140 -16.59 -3.55 -8.95
CA VAL A 140 -17.30 -3.30 -7.68
C VAL A 140 -17.62 -1.81 -7.51
N MET A 141 -16.65 -0.93 -7.80
CA MET A 141 -16.72 0.50 -7.51
C MET A 141 -17.16 1.35 -8.70
N ASN A 142 -17.23 0.77 -9.91
CA ASN A 142 -17.57 1.48 -11.15
C ASN A 142 -16.64 2.67 -11.43
N THR A 143 -15.37 2.51 -11.07
CA THR A 143 -14.26 3.45 -11.31
C THR A 143 -13.67 3.28 -12.70
N SER A 144 -12.87 4.26 -13.14
CA SER A 144 -12.17 4.16 -14.41
C SER A 144 -11.04 3.11 -14.37
N GLY A 145 -10.66 2.61 -15.55
CA GLY A 145 -9.58 1.65 -15.66
C GLY A 145 -8.23 2.23 -15.25
N SER A 146 -7.94 3.48 -15.61
CA SER A 146 -6.70 4.18 -15.29
C SER A 146 -6.52 4.36 -13.78
N GLU A 147 -7.53 4.86 -13.06
CA GLU A 147 -7.43 5.09 -11.62
C GLU A 147 -7.41 3.79 -10.81
N SER A 148 -8.17 2.78 -11.24
CA SER A 148 -8.19 1.48 -10.57
C SER A 148 -6.88 0.73 -10.78
N LEU A 149 -6.27 0.91 -11.96
CA LEU A 149 -4.95 0.38 -12.27
C LEU A 149 -3.88 1.10 -11.42
N ALA A 150 -3.93 2.43 -11.34
CA ALA A 150 -3.02 3.21 -10.50
C ALA A 150 -3.15 2.83 -9.02
N ALA A 151 -4.39 2.71 -8.52
CA ALA A 151 -4.66 2.33 -7.14
C ALA A 151 -4.14 0.94 -6.82
N SER A 152 -4.38 -0.03 -7.71
CA SER A 152 -3.86 -1.41 -7.57
C SER A 152 -2.34 -1.46 -7.61
N ALA A 153 -1.73 -0.71 -8.54
CA ALA A 153 -0.29 -0.64 -8.68
C ALA A 153 0.35 -0.07 -7.42
N ASN A 154 -0.21 1.00 -6.85
CA ASN A 154 0.29 1.69 -5.67
C ASN A 154 0.40 0.80 -4.42
N VAL A 155 -0.45 -0.23 -4.29
CA VAL A 155 -0.37 -1.22 -3.18
C VAL A 155 0.96 -1.97 -3.16
N TYR A 156 1.55 -2.21 -4.33
CA TYR A 156 2.77 -3.02 -4.45
C TYR A 156 4.00 -2.18 -4.81
N LEU A 157 3.84 -1.26 -5.76
CA LEU A 157 4.89 -0.46 -6.37
C LEU A 157 5.18 0.84 -5.60
N GLY A 158 4.17 1.37 -4.91
CA GLY A 158 4.25 2.66 -4.23
C GLY A 158 4.29 3.87 -5.16
N ILE A 159 4.31 5.06 -4.56
CA ILE A 159 4.05 6.34 -5.24
C ILE A 159 5.01 6.69 -6.37
N SER A 160 6.29 6.28 -6.27
CA SER A 160 7.31 6.65 -7.26
C SER A 160 7.26 5.80 -8.52
N THR A 161 6.71 4.59 -8.46
CA THR A 161 6.75 3.64 -9.58
C THR A 161 5.37 3.23 -10.08
N ALA A 162 4.31 3.35 -9.26
CA ALA A 162 2.94 3.10 -9.71
C ALA A 162 2.48 3.98 -10.88
N PRO A 163 2.86 5.27 -11.01
CA PRO A 163 2.51 6.08 -12.18
C PRO A 163 3.01 5.48 -13.50
N LEU A 164 4.10 4.71 -13.49
CA LEU A 164 4.63 4.03 -14.68
C LEU A 164 3.63 3.04 -15.28
N ALA A 165 2.78 2.42 -14.45
CA ALA A 165 1.75 1.50 -14.90
C ALA A 165 0.61 2.18 -15.67
N VAL A 166 0.50 3.51 -15.55
CA VAL A 166 -0.58 4.31 -16.15
C VAL A 166 -0.07 5.47 -17.00
N VAL A 167 1.25 5.52 -17.30
CA VAL A 167 1.87 6.56 -18.13
C VAL A 167 1.11 6.85 -19.43
N PRO A 168 0.62 5.86 -20.20
CA PRO A 168 -0.14 6.13 -21.43
C PRO A 168 -1.42 6.93 -21.20
N TYR A 169 -1.98 6.87 -19.99
CA TYR A 169 -3.26 7.48 -19.63
C TYR A 169 -3.11 8.82 -18.91
N LEU A 170 -1.94 9.13 -18.33
CA LEU A 170 -1.72 10.34 -17.51
C LEU A 170 -2.14 11.63 -18.22
N LYS A 171 -1.88 11.76 -19.53
CA LYS A 171 -2.25 12.96 -20.30
C LYS A 171 -3.74 13.11 -20.56
N THR A 172 -4.47 12.00 -20.51
CA THR A 172 -5.92 11.94 -20.79
C THR A 172 -6.74 11.77 -19.52
N MET A 173 -6.09 11.72 -18.35
CA MET A 173 -6.78 11.57 -17.07
C MET A 173 -7.48 12.87 -16.68
N THR A 174 -8.67 12.74 -16.10
CA THR A 174 -9.42 13.88 -15.55
C THR A 174 -8.78 14.37 -14.25
N GLY A 175 -9.15 15.57 -13.78
CA GLY A 175 -8.64 16.08 -12.50
C GLY A 175 -8.97 15.18 -11.31
N SER A 176 -10.13 14.53 -11.34
CA SER A 176 -10.57 13.58 -10.31
C SER A 176 -9.78 12.27 -10.37
N GLU A 177 -9.44 11.75 -11.55
CA GLU A 177 -8.56 10.58 -11.71
C GLU A 177 -7.13 10.86 -11.24
N ILE A 178 -6.60 12.06 -11.49
CA ILE A 178 -5.28 12.48 -10.99
C ILE A 178 -5.31 12.58 -9.46
N MET A 179 -6.36 13.16 -8.88
CA MET A 179 -6.55 13.19 -7.42
C MET A 179 -6.57 11.77 -6.84
N ALA A 180 -7.27 10.84 -7.48
CA ALA A 180 -7.31 9.43 -7.07
C ALA A 180 -5.92 8.76 -7.12
N LEU A 181 -5.16 9.01 -8.18
CA LEU A 181 -3.78 8.51 -8.32
C LEU A 181 -2.87 9.04 -7.21
N MET A 182 -2.92 10.35 -6.92
CA MET A 182 -2.09 10.98 -5.90
C MET A 182 -2.49 10.54 -4.49
N THR A 183 -3.79 10.54 -4.19
CA THR A 183 -4.32 10.12 -2.89
C THR A 183 -3.97 8.67 -2.61
N THR A 184 -4.10 7.79 -3.61
CA THR A 184 -3.77 6.38 -3.41
C THR A 184 -2.28 6.16 -3.19
N GLY A 185 -1.42 6.89 -3.90
CA GLY A 185 0.02 6.83 -3.67
C GLY A 185 0.44 7.26 -2.26
N MET A 186 -0.29 8.21 -1.65
CA MET A 186 -0.03 8.66 -0.27
C MET A 186 -0.68 7.75 0.79
N ALA A 187 -1.76 7.05 0.44
CA ALA A 187 -2.50 6.20 1.37
C ALA A 187 -1.95 4.77 1.47
N THR A 188 -1.16 4.32 0.50
CA THR A 188 -0.55 2.98 0.48
C THR A 188 0.93 3.02 0.82
N VAL A 189 1.46 1.86 1.18
CA VAL A 189 2.90 1.66 1.43
C VAL A 189 3.45 0.71 0.38
N ALA A 190 4.58 1.05 -0.22
CA ALA A 190 5.29 0.18 -1.15
C ALA A 190 5.76 -1.11 -0.48
N GLY A 191 5.75 -2.23 -1.19
CA GLY A 191 6.24 -3.51 -0.65
C GLY A 191 7.70 -3.45 -0.16
N SER A 192 8.53 -2.61 -0.79
CA SER A 192 9.93 -2.40 -0.41
C SER A 192 10.11 -1.79 0.98
N VAL A 193 9.21 -0.88 1.39
CA VAL A 193 9.26 -0.22 2.70
C VAL A 193 8.46 -1.00 3.73
N LEU A 194 7.47 -1.80 3.31
CA LEU A 194 6.73 -2.71 4.20
C LEU A 194 7.69 -3.66 4.93
N ALA A 195 8.65 -4.25 4.22
CA ALA A 195 9.64 -5.16 4.82
C ALA A 195 10.53 -4.45 5.86
N ALA A 196 10.85 -3.17 5.64
CA ALA A 196 11.56 -2.35 6.62
C ALA A 196 10.75 -2.20 7.92
N TYR A 197 9.44 -1.95 7.83
CA TYR A 197 8.56 -1.86 9.01
C TYR A 197 8.45 -3.18 9.77
N VAL A 198 8.49 -4.31 9.08
CA VAL A 198 8.51 -5.64 9.74
C VAL A 198 9.78 -5.82 10.56
N THR A 199 10.92 -5.30 10.09
CA THR A 199 12.18 -5.31 10.85
C THR A 199 12.10 -4.46 12.12
N PHE A 200 11.22 -3.45 12.17
CA PHE A 200 10.92 -2.69 13.40
C PHE A 200 9.93 -3.40 14.34
N GLY A 201 9.54 -4.64 14.04
CA GLY A 201 8.64 -5.45 14.87
C GLY A 201 7.16 -5.28 14.54
N VAL A 202 6.81 -4.60 13.44
CA VAL A 202 5.42 -4.51 12.99
C VAL A 202 5.00 -5.82 12.33
N ASP A 203 3.80 -6.30 12.64
CA ASP A 203 3.31 -7.56 12.07
C ASP A 203 3.06 -7.43 10.55
N ALA A 204 3.71 -8.30 9.78
CA ALA A 204 3.67 -8.30 8.33
C ALA A 204 2.26 -8.55 7.76
N GLY A 205 1.49 -9.42 8.42
CA GLY A 205 0.14 -9.76 7.98
C GLY A 205 -0.81 -8.56 8.11
N HIS A 206 -0.72 -7.79 9.21
CA HIS A 206 -1.49 -6.56 9.37
C HIS A 206 -1.08 -5.49 8.35
N LEU A 207 0.22 -5.34 8.06
CA LEU A 207 0.70 -4.39 7.05
C LEU A 207 0.19 -4.74 5.64
N MET A 208 0.20 -6.03 5.29
CA MET A 208 -0.33 -6.49 4.00
C MET A 208 -1.85 -6.28 3.89
N ALA A 209 -2.60 -6.60 4.94
CA ALA A 209 -4.03 -6.36 4.98
C ALA A 209 -4.35 -4.86 4.87
N ALA A 210 -3.62 -4.02 5.62
CA ALA A 210 -3.76 -2.57 5.57
C ALA A 210 -3.48 -2.02 4.16
N SER A 211 -2.39 -2.44 3.52
CA SER A 211 -2.04 -1.97 2.16
C SER A 211 -3.12 -2.32 1.13
N LEU A 212 -3.67 -3.54 1.17
CA LEU A 212 -4.77 -3.96 0.30
C LEU A 212 -6.06 -3.17 0.54
N MET A 213 -6.39 -2.90 1.80
CA MET A 213 -7.58 -2.14 2.18
C MET A 213 -7.45 -0.64 1.91
N SER A 214 -6.23 -0.10 1.86
CA SER A 214 -5.96 1.32 1.58
C SER A 214 -6.30 1.73 0.15
N ALA A 215 -6.17 0.83 -0.83
CA ALA A 215 -6.52 1.16 -2.22
C ALA A 215 -7.99 1.58 -2.40
N PRO A 216 -9.00 0.76 -2.02
CA PRO A 216 -10.38 1.20 -2.07
C PRO A 216 -10.67 2.35 -1.09
N ALA A 217 -9.98 2.45 0.05
CA ALA A 217 -10.09 3.59 0.97
C ALA A 217 -9.79 4.92 0.27
N ALA A 218 -8.64 4.93 -0.41
CA ALA A 218 -8.12 6.11 -1.06
C ALA A 218 -8.99 6.52 -2.24
N LEU A 219 -9.52 5.56 -2.99
CA LEU A 219 -10.50 5.81 -4.04
C LEU A 219 -11.79 6.43 -3.47
N VAL A 220 -12.29 5.94 -2.34
CA VAL A 220 -13.47 6.56 -1.69
C VAL A 220 -13.18 7.99 -1.27
N ILE A 221 -12.09 8.23 -0.53
CA ILE A 221 -11.76 9.57 -0.02
C ILE A 221 -11.48 10.54 -1.17
N SER A 222 -10.70 10.13 -2.17
CA SER A 222 -10.41 10.97 -3.34
C SER A 222 -11.67 11.35 -4.11
N LYS A 223 -12.60 10.41 -4.32
CA LYS A 223 -13.87 10.68 -5.02
C LYS A 223 -14.90 11.43 -4.18
N VAL A 224 -14.79 11.40 -2.86
CA VAL A 224 -15.58 12.28 -1.99
C VAL A 224 -15.03 13.71 -2.07
N MET A 225 -13.71 13.88 -2.02
CA MET A 225 -13.07 15.20 -2.05
C MET A 225 -13.12 15.85 -3.44
N VAL A 226 -12.90 15.10 -4.50
CA VAL A 226 -12.95 15.56 -5.89
C VAL A 226 -13.77 14.55 -6.70
N PRO A 227 -15.10 14.71 -6.76
CA PRO A 227 -15.97 13.81 -7.53
C PRO A 227 -15.70 13.88 -9.03
N GLU A 228 -16.02 12.79 -9.73
CA GLU A 228 -15.87 12.70 -11.17
C GLU A 228 -16.99 13.47 -11.89
N THR A 229 -16.62 14.53 -12.62
CA THR A 229 -17.55 15.34 -13.41
C THR A 229 -17.42 15.11 -14.91
N GLU A 230 -16.34 14.48 -15.36
CA GLU A 230 -16.01 14.27 -16.77
C GLU A 230 -16.12 12.80 -17.15
N MET A 231 -16.36 12.51 -18.44
CA MET A 231 -16.36 11.13 -18.93
C MET A 231 -14.93 10.66 -19.18
N SER A 232 -14.46 9.71 -18.35
CA SER A 232 -13.16 9.09 -18.53
C SER A 232 -13.09 8.26 -19.83
N PRO A 233 -12.02 8.40 -20.62
CA PRO A 233 -11.80 7.58 -21.81
C PRO A 233 -11.48 6.11 -21.49
N THR A 234 -11.22 5.77 -20.22
CA THR A 234 -10.87 4.40 -19.78
C THR A 234 -11.94 3.76 -18.90
N LEU A 235 -13.14 4.35 -18.84
CA LEU A 235 -14.24 3.82 -18.03
C LEU A 235 -14.50 2.34 -18.36
N GLY A 236 -14.43 1.46 -17.36
CA GLY A 236 -14.70 0.03 -17.51
C GLY A 236 -13.61 -0.81 -18.21
N VAL A 237 -12.52 -0.22 -18.71
CA VAL A 237 -11.48 -0.92 -19.48
C VAL A 237 -10.14 -0.88 -18.77
N VAL A 238 -9.67 -2.04 -18.29
CA VAL A 238 -8.32 -2.19 -17.72
C VAL A 238 -7.38 -2.75 -18.77
N LYS A 239 -6.55 -1.88 -19.36
CA LYS A 239 -5.38 -2.27 -20.16
C LYS A 239 -4.12 -1.92 -19.39
N VAL A 240 -3.27 -2.93 -19.19
CA VAL A 240 -1.95 -2.75 -18.60
C VAL A 240 -0.97 -2.77 -19.75
N ASP A 241 -0.54 -1.59 -20.19
CA ASP A 241 0.48 -1.44 -21.22
C ASP A 241 1.72 -0.83 -20.58
N VAL A 242 2.60 -1.70 -20.13
CA VAL A 242 3.89 -1.28 -19.57
C VAL A 242 4.97 -1.62 -20.59
N PRO A 243 5.75 -0.62 -21.05
CA PRO A 243 6.90 -0.89 -21.91
C PRO A 243 7.90 -1.80 -21.18
N ARG A 244 8.37 -2.85 -21.87
CA ARG A 244 9.50 -3.65 -21.39
C ARG A 244 10.76 -2.81 -21.45
N GLN A 245 11.33 -2.52 -20.29
CA GLN A 245 12.57 -1.74 -20.18
C GLN A 245 13.81 -2.64 -20.11
N ASP A 246 13.67 -3.89 -19.68
CA ASP A 246 14.77 -4.79 -19.38
C ASP A 246 14.96 -5.87 -20.47
N TYR A 247 16.20 -6.26 -20.72
CA TYR A 247 16.53 -7.27 -21.73
C TYR A 247 16.36 -8.71 -21.23
N ASN A 248 16.58 -8.93 -19.94
CA ASN A 248 16.48 -10.24 -19.30
C ASN A 248 16.22 -10.12 -17.78
N VAL A 249 16.00 -11.25 -17.11
CA VAL A 249 15.71 -11.30 -15.67
C VAL A 249 16.83 -10.70 -14.81
N LEU A 250 18.09 -10.93 -15.19
CA LEU A 250 19.25 -10.42 -14.45
C LEU A 250 19.36 -8.90 -14.59
N ASP A 251 19.11 -8.38 -15.79
CA ASP A 251 19.06 -6.95 -16.07
C ASP A 251 17.96 -6.26 -15.23
N ALA A 252 16.77 -6.86 -15.17
CA ALA A 252 15.67 -6.38 -14.32
C ALA A 252 16.02 -6.39 -12.82
N ALA A 253 16.76 -7.41 -12.36
CA ALA A 253 17.27 -7.48 -10.99
C ALA A 253 18.27 -6.36 -10.71
N CYS A 254 19.25 -6.16 -11.59
CA CYS A 254 20.27 -5.10 -11.47
C CYS A 254 19.65 -3.69 -11.47
N ARG A 255 18.69 -3.43 -12.36
CA ARG A 255 17.94 -2.17 -12.38
C ARG A 255 17.15 -1.98 -11.10
N GLY A 256 16.40 -3.00 -10.67
CA GLY A 256 15.63 -2.97 -9.43
C GLY A 256 16.51 -2.72 -8.20
N ALA A 257 17.71 -3.32 -8.13
CA ALA A 257 18.68 -3.06 -7.08
C ALA A 257 19.21 -1.61 -7.12
N SER A 258 19.47 -1.07 -8.31
CA SER A 258 19.94 0.31 -8.48
C SER A 258 18.88 1.34 -8.07
N ASP A 259 17.62 1.11 -8.44
CA ASP A 259 16.49 1.93 -8.03
C ASP A 259 16.25 1.83 -6.51
N GLY A 260 16.36 0.61 -5.97
CA GLY A 260 16.30 0.34 -4.53
C GLY A 260 17.41 1.04 -3.74
N MET A 261 18.63 1.10 -4.28
CA MET A 261 19.75 1.81 -3.64
C MET A 261 19.46 3.31 -3.51
N LYS A 262 18.96 3.95 -4.58
CA LYS A 262 18.55 5.37 -4.52
C LYS A 262 17.46 5.59 -3.48
N LEU A 263 16.47 4.70 -3.45
CA LEU A 263 15.39 4.75 -2.46
C LEU A 263 15.93 4.59 -1.03
N ALA A 264 16.82 3.63 -0.79
CA ALA A 264 17.42 3.38 0.52
C ALA A 264 18.25 4.58 1.01
N LEU A 265 19.07 5.19 0.14
CA LEU A 265 19.82 6.40 0.47
C LEU A 265 18.90 7.57 0.82
N ASN A 266 17.82 7.76 0.07
CA ASN A 266 16.83 8.79 0.36
C ASN A 266 16.15 8.53 1.72
N ILE A 267 15.77 7.28 2.04
CA ILE A 267 15.21 6.93 3.34
C ILE A 267 16.19 7.25 4.46
N ALA A 268 17.45 6.85 4.32
CA ALA A 268 18.49 7.09 5.33
C ALA A 268 18.69 8.59 5.59
N ALA A 269 18.79 9.40 4.53
CA ALA A 269 18.94 10.85 4.64
C ALA A 269 17.71 11.50 5.28
N MET A 270 16.50 11.12 4.84
CA MET A 270 15.24 11.68 5.38
C MET A 270 15.04 11.33 6.86
N LEU A 271 15.33 10.09 7.27
CA LEU A 271 15.23 9.70 8.69
C LEU A 271 16.23 10.45 9.55
N MET A 272 17.49 10.56 9.11
CA MET A 272 18.53 11.31 9.82
C MET A 272 18.13 12.77 10.03
N VAL A 273 17.69 13.43 8.95
CA VAL A 273 17.29 14.84 8.98
C VAL A 273 16.02 15.05 9.80
N ALA A 274 15.02 14.19 9.66
CA ALA A 274 13.77 14.30 10.42
C ALA A 274 14.01 14.17 11.93
N ILE A 275 14.81 13.20 12.37
CA ILE A 275 15.13 13.02 13.79
C ILE A 275 15.94 14.21 14.33
N ALA A 276 16.88 14.74 13.53
CA ALA A 276 17.64 15.93 13.89
C ALA A 276 16.75 17.18 14.01
N PHE A 277 15.74 17.32 13.14
CA PHE A 277 14.76 18.40 13.28
C PHE A 277 13.90 18.22 14.52
N VAL A 278 13.46 17.00 14.85
CA VAL A 278 12.69 16.75 16.07
C VAL A 278 13.51 17.14 17.31
N SER A 279 14.80 16.79 17.38
CA SER A 279 15.64 17.20 18.52
C SER A 279 15.84 18.72 18.58
N LEU A 280 16.02 19.38 17.43
CA LEU A 280 16.08 20.84 17.34
C LEU A 280 14.77 21.48 17.84
N PHE A 281 13.61 21.00 17.39
CA PHE A 281 12.32 21.50 17.83
C PHE A 281 12.09 21.27 19.32
N ASN A 282 12.45 20.10 19.86
CA ASN A 282 12.37 19.84 21.29
C ASN A 282 13.22 20.82 22.09
N TRP A 283 14.43 21.12 21.61
CA TRP A 283 15.28 22.13 22.27
C TRP A 283 14.69 23.55 22.23
N VAL A 284 14.04 23.93 21.12
CA VAL A 284 13.39 25.26 21.00
C VAL A 284 12.13 25.37 21.86
N VAL A 285 11.33 24.30 21.97
CA VAL A 285 10.05 24.31 22.68
C VAL A 285 10.20 24.02 24.18
N GLY A 286 11.18 23.21 24.58
CA GLY A 286 11.43 22.78 25.96
C GLY A 286 11.01 21.33 26.21
#